data_AF-A0A077EH77-F1
#
_entry.id   AF-A0A077EH77-F1
#
_cell.length_a   1.000
_cell.length_b   1.000
_cell.length_c   1.000
_cell.angle_alpha   90.00
_cell.angle_beta   90.00
_cell.angle_gamma   90.00
#
_symmetry.space_group_name_H-M   'P 1'
#
loop_
_entity.id
_entity.type
_entity.pdbx_description
1 polymer ?
#
loop_
_entity_poly.entity_id
_entity_poly.type
_entity_poly.pdbx_seq_one_letter_code
_entity_poly.pdbx_strand_id
1 'polypeptide(L)'
;MAIVLDSKEGWIGIDKKGTIILRPYIYDNGPDYVEEGLFRFTEGKKIGFANLNGVKIITAQFDFVTPFKDGLAEYYIGGERIYENGKTAAQIDKDGGSLEDLHWSWGGNVTEYGYINKSGQRFKEIISLKKGVRQAITLQNKKILLDKKGQVIKKY
;
A
#
# COMPACT_ATOMS: atom_id res chain seq x y z
N MET A 1 -17.46 3.92 10.32
CA MET A 1 -16.65 2.83 10.91
C MET A 1 -15.92 3.40 12.12
N ALA A 2 -15.62 2.57 13.11
CA ALA A 2 -14.63 2.89 14.14
C ALA A 2 -13.46 1.90 14.05
N ILE A 3 -12.25 2.37 14.32
CA ILE A 3 -11.11 1.48 14.59
C ILE A 3 -11.00 1.32 16.10
N VAL A 4 -10.98 0.09 16.58
CA VAL A 4 -10.90 -0.23 18.00
C VAL A 4 -9.81 -1.26 18.24
N LEU A 5 -9.18 -1.20 19.42
CA LEU A 5 -8.29 -2.25 19.91
C LEU A 5 -9.11 -3.24 20.73
N ASP A 6 -9.27 -4.44 20.22
CA ASP A 6 -9.89 -5.56 20.93
C ASP A 6 -8.81 -6.46 21.54
N SER A 7 -9.08 -7.04 22.72
CA SER A 7 -8.11 -7.84 23.46
C SER A 7 -7.81 -9.20 22.84
N LYS A 8 -8.70 -9.73 22.01
CA LYS A 8 -8.54 -11.02 21.32
C LYS A 8 -8.19 -10.84 19.86
N GLU A 9 -8.87 -9.89 19.20
CA GLU A 9 -8.75 -9.68 17.76
C GLU A 9 -7.65 -8.68 17.39
N GLY A 10 -7.12 -7.93 18.36
CA GLY A 10 -6.22 -6.81 18.11
C GLY A 10 -6.94 -5.62 17.49
N TRP A 11 -6.23 -4.84 16.67
CA TRP A 11 -6.82 -3.72 15.95
C TRP A 11 -7.81 -4.20 14.88
N ILE A 12 -9.05 -3.72 14.96
CA ILE A 12 -10.14 -4.07 14.05
C ILE A 12 -10.95 -2.83 13.65
N GLY A 13 -11.47 -2.84 12.43
CA GLY A 13 -12.48 -1.89 11.98
C GLY A 13 -13.88 -2.48 12.14
N ILE A 14 -14.76 -1.76 12.83
CA ILE A 14 -16.14 -2.18 13.11
C ILE A 14 -17.20 -1.24 12.51
N ASP A 15 -18.35 -1.81 12.18
CA ASP A 15 -19.55 -1.05 11.82
C ASP A 15 -20.33 -0.56 13.05
N LYS A 16 -21.48 0.09 12.84
CA LYS A 16 -22.34 0.59 13.94
C LYS A 16 -22.95 -0.52 14.81
N LYS A 17 -22.97 -1.76 14.33
CA LYS A 17 -23.48 -2.93 15.05
C LYS A 17 -22.35 -3.67 15.78
N GLY A 18 -21.10 -3.19 15.71
CA GLY A 18 -19.93 -3.86 16.26
C GLY A 18 -19.44 -5.04 15.42
N THR A 19 -19.95 -5.20 14.19
CA THR A 19 -19.48 -6.26 13.29
C THR A 19 -18.12 -5.88 12.72
N ILE A 20 -17.16 -6.81 12.73
CA ILE A 20 -15.83 -6.62 12.12
C ILE A 20 -15.99 -6.56 10.61
N ILE A 21 -15.58 -5.44 10.01
CA ILE A 21 -15.67 -5.21 8.57
C ILE A 21 -14.32 -5.21 7.85
N LEU A 22 -13.22 -4.94 8.58
CA LEU A 22 -11.85 -5.03 8.06
C LEU A 22 -10.83 -5.04 9.20
N ARG A 23 -9.57 -5.31 8.86
CA ARG A 23 -8.41 -5.14 9.74
C ARG A 23 -7.50 -4.06 9.16
N PRO A 24 -7.19 -2.97 9.89
CA PRO A 24 -6.29 -1.94 9.38
C PRO A 24 -4.88 -2.52 9.20
N TYR A 25 -4.15 -1.98 8.22
CA TYR A 25 -2.71 -2.19 8.18
C TYR A 25 -2.08 -1.50 9.39
N ILE A 26 -1.17 -2.21 10.07
CA ILE A 26 -0.49 -1.68 11.24
C ILE A 26 0.85 -1.10 10.80
N TYR A 27 1.05 0.17 11.10
CA TYR A 27 2.25 0.92 10.83
C TYR A 27 2.76 1.54 12.13
N ASP A 28 4.03 1.31 12.43
CA ASP A 28 4.65 1.68 13.71
C ASP A 28 3.84 1.12 14.90
N ASN A 29 3.21 1.98 15.70
CA ASN A 29 2.53 1.60 16.93
C ASN A 29 1.01 1.44 16.81
N GLY A 30 0.43 1.49 15.59
CA GLY A 30 -1.01 1.42 15.44
C GLY A 30 -1.53 1.35 14.00
N PRO A 31 -2.84 1.58 13.82
CA PRO A 31 -3.46 1.68 12.49
C PRO A 31 -2.79 2.76 11.64
N ASP A 32 -2.60 2.45 10.36
CA ASP A 32 -2.03 3.36 9.38
C ASP A 32 -2.82 4.67 9.23
N TYR A 33 -2.11 5.74 8.85
CA TYR A 33 -2.72 7.05 8.65
C TYR A 33 -3.65 7.06 7.42
N VAL A 34 -4.68 7.91 7.49
CA VAL A 34 -5.54 8.17 6.35
C VAL A 34 -4.81 9.12 5.41
N GLU A 35 -4.44 8.61 4.25
CA GLU A 35 -3.83 9.40 3.20
C GLU A 35 -4.83 9.59 2.07
N GLU A 36 -5.09 10.87 1.77
CA GLU A 36 -5.84 11.22 0.58
C GLU A 36 -7.28 10.62 0.54
N GLY A 37 -7.85 10.36 1.73
CA GLY A 37 -9.21 9.83 1.95
C GLY A 37 -9.29 8.30 2.00
N LEU A 38 -8.17 7.60 1.90
CA LEU A 38 -8.07 6.13 1.98
C LEU A 38 -7.06 5.72 3.05
N PHE A 39 -7.17 4.50 3.55
CA PHE A 39 -6.16 3.88 4.41
C PHE A 39 -5.94 2.43 3.99
N ARG A 40 -4.78 1.88 4.34
CA ARG A 40 -4.41 0.50 4.02
C ARG A 40 -5.09 -0.47 4.98
N PHE A 41 -5.59 -1.59 4.46
CA PHE A 41 -6.16 -2.69 5.26
C PHE A 41 -5.53 -4.02 4.85
N THR A 42 -5.65 -5.03 5.69
CA THR A 42 -5.11 -6.37 5.42
C THR A 42 -6.21 -7.44 5.36
N GLU A 43 -6.03 -8.38 4.43
CA GLU A 43 -6.72 -9.67 4.42
C GLU A 43 -5.67 -10.77 4.21
N GLY A 44 -5.51 -11.62 5.21
CA GLY A 44 -4.37 -12.54 5.27
C GLY A 44 -3.05 -11.75 5.23
N LYS A 45 -2.18 -12.10 4.27
CA LYS A 45 -0.88 -11.42 4.07
C LYS A 45 -0.94 -10.30 3.03
N LYS A 46 -2.12 -10.01 2.46
CA LYS A 46 -2.26 -9.04 1.38
C LYS A 46 -2.79 -7.71 1.90
N ILE A 47 -2.40 -6.64 1.23
CA ILE A 47 -2.78 -5.27 1.54
C ILE A 47 -3.68 -4.72 0.43
N GLY A 48 -4.71 -3.98 0.82
CA GLY A 48 -5.61 -3.23 -0.04
C GLY A 48 -5.89 -1.83 0.49
N PHE A 49 -6.85 -1.12 -0.10
CA PHE A 49 -7.26 0.23 0.33
C PHE A 49 -8.76 0.31 0.61
N ALA A 50 -9.11 0.92 1.74
CA ALA A 50 -10.49 1.18 2.13
C ALA A 50 -10.71 2.67 2.38
N ASN A 51 -11.94 3.13 2.21
CA ASN A 51 -12.35 4.48 2.61
C ASN A 51 -12.75 4.51 4.11
N LEU A 52 -12.96 5.72 4.63
CA LEU A 52 -13.34 5.96 6.04
C LEU A 52 -14.65 5.30 6.50
N ASN A 53 -15.50 4.87 5.57
CA ASN A 53 -16.72 4.12 5.88
C ASN A 53 -16.47 2.61 5.99
N GLY A 54 -15.24 2.15 5.76
CA GLY A 54 -14.86 0.74 5.74
C GLY A 54 -15.16 0.05 4.42
N VAL A 55 -15.48 0.81 3.36
CA VAL A 55 -15.70 0.24 2.02
C VAL A 55 -14.34 0.00 1.35
N LYS A 56 -14.11 -1.24 0.93
CA LYS A 56 -12.90 -1.66 0.20
C LYS A 56 -12.93 -1.07 -1.22
N ILE A 57 -12.07 -0.09 -1.47
CA ILE A 57 -11.93 0.58 -2.77
C ILE A 57 -11.02 -0.22 -3.69
N ILE A 58 -9.94 -0.78 -3.13
CA ILE A 58 -9.03 -1.70 -3.82
C ILE A 58 -8.90 -2.92 -2.92
N THR A 59 -9.28 -4.08 -3.44
CA THR A 59 -9.20 -5.35 -2.70
C THR A 59 -7.77 -5.67 -2.29
N ALA A 60 -7.62 -6.44 -1.20
CA ALA A 60 -6.30 -6.84 -0.71
C ALA A 60 -5.67 -7.85 -1.67
N GLN A 61 -4.65 -7.41 -2.41
CA GLN A 61 -4.00 -8.24 -3.44
C GLN A 61 -2.49 -8.02 -3.54
N PHE A 62 -1.95 -7.03 -2.84
CA PHE A 62 -0.52 -6.69 -2.88
C PHE A 62 0.20 -7.22 -1.66
N ASP A 63 1.46 -7.64 -1.82
CA ASP A 63 2.30 -7.99 -0.66
C ASP A 63 2.76 -6.73 0.07
N PHE A 64 2.95 -5.64 -0.67
CA PHE A 64 3.17 -4.32 -0.09
C PHE A 64 2.62 -3.20 -0.97
N VAL A 65 2.11 -2.14 -0.35
CA VAL A 65 1.75 -0.87 -1.00
C VAL A 65 2.12 0.30 -0.10
N THR A 66 2.61 1.38 -0.71
CA THR A 66 2.80 2.66 0.00
C THR A 66 1.46 3.39 0.16
N PRO A 67 1.36 4.38 1.09
CA PRO A 67 0.19 5.26 1.13
C PRO A 67 0.04 6.06 -0.16
N PHE A 68 -1.17 6.53 -0.46
CA PHE A 68 -1.40 7.39 -1.62
C PHE A 68 -0.74 8.75 -1.44
N LYS A 69 -0.02 9.20 -2.47
CA LYS A 69 0.53 10.54 -2.60
C LYS A 69 0.37 11.05 -4.02
N ASP A 70 -0.19 12.24 -4.16
CA ASP A 70 -0.61 12.82 -5.43
C ASP A 70 -1.51 11.85 -6.23
N GLY A 71 -2.37 11.09 -5.56
CA GLY A 71 -3.28 10.12 -6.18
C GLY A 71 -2.63 8.87 -6.77
N LEU A 72 -1.36 8.60 -6.46
CA LEU A 72 -0.66 7.35 -6.80
C LEU A 72 -0.09 6.69 -5.56
N ALA A 73 0.03 5.37 -5.58
CA ALA A 73 0.77 4.58 -4.61
C ALA A 73 1.68 3.61 -5.36
N GLU A 74 2.81 3.25 -4.78
CA GLU A 74 3.65 2.16 -5.27
C GLU A 74 3.10 0.84 -4.75
N TYR A 75 3.17 -0.21 -5.57
CA TYR A 75 2.74 -1.55 -5.19
C TYR A 75 3.81 -2.59 -5.52
N TYR A 76 3.80 -3.66 -4.75
CA TYR A 76 4.69 -4.81 -4.87
C TYR A 76 3.89 -6.11 -4.72
N ILE A 77 4.21 -7.08 -5.59
CA ILE A 77 3.79 -8.47 -5.50
C ILE A 77 5.07 -9.30 -5.38
N GLY A 78 5.08 -10.24 -4.44
CA GLY A 78 6.29 -10.91 -3.99
C GLY A 78 7.18 -9.99 -3.16
N GLY A 79 8.38 -10.48 -2.88
CA GLY A 79 9.35 -9.80 -2.03
C GLY A 79 9.03 -9.89 -0.54
N GLU A 80 9.85 -9.22 0.24
CA GLU A 80 9.78 -9.15 1.70
C GLU A 80 10.47 -7.87 2.20
N ARG A 81 10.38 -7.62 3.52
CA ARG A 81 11.10 -6.52 4.15
C ARG A 81 12.61 -6.82 4.16
N ILE A 82 13.37 -5.94 3.54
CA ILE A 82 14.83 -5.92 3.58
C ILE A 82 15.26 -4.72 4.40
N TYR A 83 15.98 -4.97 5.49
CA TYR A 83 16.52 -3.92 6.35
C TYR A 83 17.76 -3.29 5.71
N GLU A 84 18.13 -2.10 6.16
CA GLU A 84 19.27 -1.33 5.65
C GLU A 84 20.62 -2.08 5.67
N ASN A 85 20.75 -3.09 6.53
CA ASN A 85 21.90 -4.01 6.55
C ASN A 85 21.85 -5.11 5.47
N GLY A 86 20.87 -5.05 4.56
CA GLY A 86 20.70 -5.99 3.46
C GLY A 86 20.07 -7.34 3.85
N LYS A 87 19.60 -7.49 5.08
CA LYS A 87 19.05 -8.76 5.59
C LYS A 87 17.54 -8.73 5.76
N THR A 88 16.92 -9.91 5.77
CA THR A 88 15.53 -10.10 6.18
C THR A 88 15.43 -10.19 7.70
N ALA A 89 14.21 -10.04 8.25
CA ALA A 89 13.99 -10.22 9.69
C ALA A 89 14.45 -11.60 10.18
N ALA A 90 14.19 -12.65 9.38
CA ALA A 90 14.56 -14.02 9.73
C ALA A 90 16.09 -14.24 9.72
N GLN A 91 16.82 -13.57 8.83
CA GLN A 91 18.28 -13.61 8.81
C GLN A 91 18.86 -12.88 10.03
N ILE A 92 18.30 -11.72 10.40
CA ILE A 92 18.74 -10.96 11.57
C ILE A 92 18.51 -11.76 12.85
N ASP A 93 17.33 -12.37 13.01
CA ASP A 93 17.00 -13.24 14.13
C ASP A 93 17.95 -14.45 14.24
N LYS A 94 18.22 -15.11 13.12
CA LYS A 94 19.16 -16.25 13.05
C LYS A 94 20.58 -15.87 13.48
N ASP A 95 20.99 -14.64 13.18
CA ASP A 95 22.31 -14.12 13.55
C ASP A 95 22.35 -13.54 14.98
N GLY A 96 21.24 -13.60 15.72
CA GLY A 96 21.11 -13.04 17.07
C GLY A 96 21.10 -11.50 17.11
N GLY A 97 20.72 -10.85 16.00
CA GLY A 97 20.67 -9.39 15.87
C GLY A 97 19.35 -8.78 16.31
N SER A 98 19.32 -7.44 16.43
CA SER A 98 18.13 -6.65 16.74
C SER A 98 17.59 -5.95 15.48
N LEU A 99 16.28 -5.73 15.45
CA LEU A 99 15.61 -4.86 14.46
C LEU A 99 15.50 -3.40 14.93
N GLU A 100 15.92 -3.12 16.17
CA GLU A 100 15.92 -1.78 16.75
C GLU A 100 16.77 -0.83 15.89
N ASP A 101 16.21 0.36 15.63
CA ASP A 101 16.80 1.41 14.79
C ASP A 101 17.09 1.05 13.32
N LEU A 102 16.66 -0.12 12.83
CA LEU A 102 16.83 -0.48 11.41
C LEU A 102 15.65 -0.02 10.55
N HIS A 103 15.94 0.81 9.56
CA HIS A 103 14.98 1.10 8.49
C HIS A 103 14.87 -0.08 7.52
N TRP A 104 13.69 -0.23 6.92
CA TRP A 104 13.44 -1.28 5.93
C TRP A 104 12.85 -0.72 4.63
N SER A 105 13.14 -1.42 3.55
CA SER A 105 12.52 -1.27 2.24
C SER A 105 11.85 -2.57 1.82
N TRP A 106 10.92 -2.52 0.87
CA TRP A 106 10.35 -3.74 0.30
C TRP A 106 11.20 -4.19 -0.89
N GLY A 107 11.71 -5.42 -0.84
CA GLY A 107 12.68 -5.92 -1.82
C GLY A 107 12.75 -7.44 -1.87
N GLY A 108 13.88 -7.99 -2.31
CA GLY A 108 14.07 -9.44 -2.48
C GLY A 108 13.38 -9.97 -3.75
N ASN A 109 12.64 -11.08 -3.62
CA ASN A 109 12.00 -11.78 -4.74
C ASN A 109 10.69 -11.10 -5.19
N VAL A 110 10.76 -9.83 -5.58
CA VAL A 110 9.63 -9.08 -6.14
C VAL A 110 9.33 -9.59 -7.55
N THR A 111 8.10 -10.01 -7.80
CA THR A 111 7.65 -10.55 -9.10
C THR A 111 6.90 -9.53 -9.95
N GLU A 112 6.26 -8.55 -9.32
CA GLU A 112 5.64 -7.41 -9.99
C GLU A 112 5.78 -6.16 -9.10
N TYR A 113 6.13 -5.03 -9.69
CA TYR A 113 6.07 -3.73 -9.02
C TYR A 113 5.60 -2.65 -9.99
N GLY A 114 5.09 -1.55 -9.44
CA GLY A 114 4.68 -0.40 -10.22
C GLY A 114 3.89 0.59 -9.39
N TYR A 115 3.03 1.34 -10.06
CA TYR A 115 2.18 2.36 -9.46
C TYR A 115 0.70 2.01 -9.64
N ILE A 116 -0.13 2.40 -8.70
CA ILE A 116 -1.58 2.24 -8.75
C ILE A 116 -2.24 3.57 -8.43
N ASN A 117 -3.35 3.90 -9.09
CA ASN A 117 -4.20 5.02 -8.70
C ASN A 117 -5.38 4.57 -7.82
N LYS A 118 -6.16 5.53 -7.32
CA LYS A 118 -7.32 5.25 -6.46
C LYS A 118 -8.46 4.46 -7.11
N SER A 119 -8.48 4.34 -8.44
CA SER A 119 -9.45 3.47 -9.13
C SER A 119 -8.93 2.04 -9.31
N GLY A 120 -7.75 1.72 -8.80
CA GLY A 120 -7.12 0.41 -8.94
C GLY A 120 -6.39 0.19 -10.27
N GLN A 121 -6.24 1.23 -11.10
CA GLN A 121 -5.53 1.11 -12.37
C GLN A 121 -4.02 1.10 -12.12
N ARG A 122 -3.34 0.10 -12.69
CA ARG A 122 -1.90 -0.10 -12.54
C ARG A 122 -1.10 0.52 -13.69
N PHE A 123 0.08 1.02 -13.36
CA PHE A 123 1.06 1.61 -14.27
C PHE A 123 2.42 1.03 -13.96
N LYS A 124 3.19 0.77 -15.01
CA LYS A 124 4.56 0.29 -14.92
C LYS A 124 5.50 1.41 -14.44
N GLU A 125 5.35 2.60 -15.01
CA GLU A 125 6.25 3.73 -14.78
C GLU A 125 5.48 5.06 -14.73
N ILE A 126 5.99 5.99 -13.93
CA ILE A 126 5.55 7.39 -13.83
C ILE A 126 6.76 8.28 -14.11
N ILE A 127 6.70 9.11 -15.15
CA ILE A 127 7.90 9.77 -15.68
C ILE A 127 8.16 11.12 -15.01
N SER A 128 7.19 12.03 -14.98
CA SER A 128 7.28 13.30 -14.23
C SER A 128 5.98 14.07 -14.28
N LEU A 129 5.71 14.86 -13.24
CA LEU A 129 4.66 15.87 -13.22
C LEU A 129 5.19 17.18 -13.83
N LYS A 130 4.71 17.57 -15.01
CA LYS A 130 4.98 18.90 -15.60
C LYS A 130 3.66 19.63 -15.83
N LYS A 131 3.58 20.86 -15.31
CA LYS A 131 2.37 21.71 -15.43
C LYS A 131 1.07 20.99 -15.00
N GLY A 132 1.13 20.20 -13.93
CA GLY A 132 -0.04 19.49 -13.40
C GLY A 132 -0.41 18.18 -14.11
N VAL A 133 0.39 17.73 -15.08
CA VAL A 133 0.18 16.48 -15.83
C VAL A 133 1.35 15.52 -15.66
N ARG A 134 1.05 14.24 -15.42
CA ARG A 134 2.03 13.15 -15.42
C ARG A 134 1.94 12.31 -16.69
N GLN A 135 3.09 11.92 -17.23
CA GLN A 135 3.15 10.82 -18.19
C GLN A 135 3.32 9.50 -17.45
N ALA A 136 2.57 8.48 -17.87
CA ALA A 136 2.67 7.14 -17.33
C ALA A 136 2.70 6.09 -18.44
N ILE A 137 3.31 4.94 -18.13
CA ILE A 137 3.35 3.76 -19.00
C ILE A 137 2.47 2.68 -18.36
N THR A 138 1.50 2.13 -19.11
CA THR A 138 0.67 1.02 -18.62
C THR A 138 1.45 -0.29 -18.61
N LEU A 139 0.91 -1.32 -17.96
CA LEU A 139 1.50 -2.67 -17.99
C LEU A 139 1.61 -3.25 -19.42
N GLN A 140 0.80 -2.77 -20.36
CA GLN A 140 0.86 -3.12 -21.79
C GLN A 140 1.80 -2.21 -22.60
N ASN A 141 2.71 -1.49 -21.94
CA ASN A 141 3.65 -0.54 -22.54
C ASN A 141 2.98 0.59 -23.36
N LYS A 142 1.73 0.98 -23.02
CA LYS A 142 1.05 2.11 -23.65
C LYS A 142 1.32 3.39 -22.87
N LYS A 143 1.56 4.49 -23.59
CA LYS A 143 1.70 5.82 -22.99
C LYS A 143 0.32 6.41 -22.68
N ILE A 144 0.20 7.05 -21.53
CA ILE A 144 -1.00 7.79 -21.12
C ILE A 144 -0.61 9.09 -20.38
N LEU A 145 -1.58 9.99 -20.24
CA LEU A 145 -1.48 11.17 -19.37
C LEU A 145 -2.40 11.01 -18.16
N LEU A 146 -1.88 11.40 -17.00
CA LEU A 146 -2.61 11.50 -15.74
C LEU A 146 -2.68 12.96 -15.27
N ASP A 147 -3.75 13.35 -14.60
CA ASP A 147 -3.81 14.62 -13.87
C ASP A 147 -3.00 14.56 -12.56
N LYS A 148 -3.01 15.65 -11.78
CA LYS A 148 -2.38 15.72 -10.45
C LYS A 148 -2.98 14.78 -9.39
N LYS A 149 -4.15 14.18 -9.64
CA LYS A 149 -4.84 13.23 -8.76
C LYS A 149 -4.72 11.78 -9.25
N GLY A 150 -3.93 11.52 -10.28
CA GLY A 150 -3.64 10.17 -10.78
C GLY A 150 -4.72 9.64 -11.73
N GLN A 151 -5.63 10.50 -12.18
CA GLN A 151 -6.74 10.15 -13.06
C GLN A 151 -6.31 10.26 -14.52
N VAL A 152 -6.70 9.30 -15.35
CA VAL A 152 -6.37 9.30 -16.78
C VAL A 152 -7.09 10.44 -17.49
N ILE A 153 -6.33 11.30 -18.16
CA ILE A 153 -6.86 12.41 -18.97
C ILE A 153 -6.67 12.18 -20.47
N LYS A 154 -5.72 11.34 -20.88
CA LYS A 154 -5.49 11.00 -22.29
C LYS A 154 -4.81 9.63 -22.46
N LYS A 155 -5.20 8.90 -23.50
CA LYS A 155 -4.54 7.67 -23.97
C LYS A 155 -3.99 7.94 -25.38
N TYR A 156 -2.86 7.33 -25.72
CA TYR A 156 -2.25 7.40 -27.05
C TYR A 156 -2.40 6.08 -27.79
#